data_AF-A0A961FJL9-F1
#
_entry.id   AF-A0A961FJL9-F1
#
_cell.length_a   1.000
_cell.length_b   1.000
_cell.length_c   1.000
_cell.angle_alpha   90.00
_cell.angle_beta   90.00
_cell.angle_gamma   90.00
#
_symmetry.space_group_name_H-M   'P 1'
#
loop_
_entity.id
_entity.type
_entity.pdbx_description
1 polymer ?
#
loop_
_entity_poly.entity_id
_entity_poly.type
_entity_poly.pdbx_seq_one_letter_code
_entity_poly.pdbx_strand_id
1 'polypeptide(L)'
;MSAPKFSTTQWLIIIIASIGFLFDTYELLMTPLAAPPAIAELLNVPLSHPSVTKWTGNLLWLSALCGGVFGLMGGWLTDRLGRKFVMSAAI
;
A
#
# COMPACT_ATOMS: atom_id res chain seq x y z
N MET A 1 4.63 -33.40 -16.06
CA MET A 1 4.06 -32.08 -16.41
C MET A 1 5.16 -31.04 -16.19
N SER A 2 5.85 -30.59 -17.25
CA SER A 2 6.92 -29.59 -17.10
C SER A 2 6.33 -28.25 -16.67
N ALA A 3 6.84 -27.68 -15.59
CA ALA A 3 6.43 -26.36 -15.12
C ALA A 3 6.72 -25.31 -16.22
N PRO A 4 5.77 -24.40 -16.52
CA PRO A 4 6.00 -23.33 -17.49
C PRO A 4 7.17 -22.46 -17.01
N LYS A 5 8.16 -22.23 -17.87
CA LYS A 5 9.29 -21.34 -17.55
C LYS A 5 8.77 -19.91 -17.49
N PHE A 6 8.99 -19.23 -16.36
CA PHE A 6 8.62 -17.83 -16.20
C PHE A 6 9.31 -16.98 -17.27
N SER A 7 8.53 -16.24 -18.06
CA SER A 7 9.03 -15.30 -19.06
C SER A 7 9.69 -14.10 -18.37
N THR A 8 10.64 -13.44 -19.03
CA THR A 8 11.30 -12.22 -18.53
C THR A 8 10.30 -11.16 -18.08
N THR A 9 9.15 -11.04 -18.78
CA THR A 9 8.06 -10.13 -18.40
C THR A 9 7.42 -10.50 -17.07
N GLN A 10 7.22 -11.80 -16.78
CA GLN A 10 6.65 -12.24 -15.51
C GLN A 10 7.59 -11.94 -14.34
N TRP A 11 8.89 -12.13 -14.53
CA TRP A 11 9.89 -11.72 -13.54
C TRP A 11 9.87 -10.20 -13.29
N LEU A 12 9.74 -9.41 -14.34
CA LEU A 12 9.66 -7.95 -14.25
C LEU A 12 8.42 -7.50 -13.46
N ILE A 13 7.27 -8.12 -13.73
CA ILE A 13 6.03 -7.88 -12.98
C ILE A 13 6.22 -8.23 -11.50
N ILE A 14 6.80 -9.40 -11.19
CA ILE A 14 7.02 -9.82 -9.80
C ILE A 14 7.96 -8.84 -9.08
N ILE A 15 9.01 -8.38 -9.74
CA ILE A 15 9.97 -7.42 -9.16
C ILE A 15 9.29 -6.08 -8.88
N ILE A 16 8.58 -5.51 -9.86
CA ILE A 16 7.88 -4.23 -9.70
C ILE A 16 6.81 -4.35 -8.61
N ALA A 17 6.02 -5.44 -8.60
CA ALA A 17 5.03 -5.68 -7.57
C ALA A 17 5.65 -5.82 -6.17
N SER A 18 6.78 -6.52 -6.06
CA SER A 18 7.51 -6.68 -4.79
C SER A 18 8.08 -5.35 -4.28
N ILE A 19 8.59 -4.50 -5.17
CA ILE A 19 9.09 -3.17 -4.82
C ILE A 19 7.95 -2.28 -4.31
N GLY A 20 6.81 -2.27 -4.99
CA GLY A 20 5.63 -1.51 -4.55
C GLY A 20 5.14 -1.97 -3.17
N PHE A 21 5.11 -3.28 -2.93
CA PHE A 21 4.72 -3.84 -1.63
C PHE A 21 5.74 -3.50 -0.51
N LEU A 22 7.04 -3.52 -0.82
CA LEU A 22 8.08 -3.12 0.12
C LEU A 22 7.96 -1.64 0.50
N PHE A 23 7.70 -0.78 -0.49
CA PHE A 23 7.52 0.66 -0.27
C PHE A 23 6.30 0.96 0.61
N ASP A 24 5.16 0.33 0.32
CA ASP A 24 3.92 0.47 1.13
C ASP A 24 4.14 0.05 2.59
N THR A 25 4.84 -1.07 2.80
CA THR A 25 5.21 -1.52 4.16
C THR A 25 6.16 -0.54 4.84
N TYR A 26 7.15 0.00 4.11
CA TYR A 26 8.07 1.01 4.64
C TYR A 26 7.33 2.29 5.06
N GLU A 27 6.38 2.78 4.27
CA GLU A 27 5.58 3.96 4.60
C GLU A 27 4.77 3.73 5.89
N LEU A 28 4.13 2.58 6.04
CA LEU A 28 3.37 2.24 7.25
C LEU A 28 4.24 2.18 8.51
N LEU A 29 5.47 1.68 8.41
CA LEU A 29 6.40 1.63 9.56
C LEU A 29 7.06 2.99 9.83
N MET A 30 7.33 3.77 8.79
CA MET A 30 7.97 5.08 8.93
C MET A 30 7.00 6.15 9.43
N THR A 31 5.72 6.08 9.04
CA THR A 31 4.68 7.03 9.44
C THR A 31 4.57 7.23 10.96
N PRO A 32 4.48 6.20 11.83
CA PRO A 32 4.40 6.42 13.28
C PRO A 32 5.67 7.02 13.89
N LEU A 33 6.82 6.88 13.22
CA LEU A 33 8.10 7.43 13.66
C LEU A 33 8.30 8.88 13.21
N ALA A 34 7.87 9.22 11.99
CA ALA A 34 8.08 10.54 11.38
C ALA A 34 6.88 11.49 11.50
N ALA A 35 5.64 10.99 11.60
CA ALA A 35 4.44 11.81 11.63
C ALA A 35 4.29 12.66 12.91
N PRO A 36 4.57 12.15 14.14
CA PRO A 36 4.45 12.96 15.35
C PRO A 36 5.31 14.24 15.35
N PRO A 37 6.61 14.22 15.01
CA PRO A 37 7.41 15.44 14.93
C PRO A 37 6.96 16.35 13.78
N ALA A 38 6.61 15.81 12.62
CA ALA A 38 6.13 16.62 11.50
C ALA A 38 4.82 17.36 11.81
N ILE A 39 3.89 16.70 12.51
CA ILE A 39 2.63 17.32 12.95
C ILE A 39 2.89 18.37 14.04
N ALA A 40 3.80 18.11 14.97
CA ALA A 40 4.17 19.07 16.01
C ALA A 40 4.76 20.36 15.42
N GLU A 41 5.62 20.24 14.39
CA GLU A 41 6.15 21.39 13.65
C GLU A 41 5.06 22.14 12.87
N LEU A 42 4.21 21.42 12.12
CA LEU A 42 3.12 22.03 11.33
C LEU A 42 2.10 22.76 12.20
N LEU A 43 1.81 22.24 13.39
CA LEU A 43 0.82 22.79 14.30
C LEU A 43 1.44 23.80 15.30
N ASN A 44 2.76 23.98 15.29
CA ASN A 44 3.54 24.85 16.18
C ASN A 44 3.24 24.61 17.68
N VAL A 45 3.00 23.35 18.06
CA VAL A 45 2.73 22.93 19.43
C VAL A 45 3.74 21.89 19.89
N PRO A 46 4.03 21.81 21.21
CA PRO A 46 4.93 20.81 21.74
C PRO A 46 4.40 19.39 21.45
N LEU A 47 5.33 18.45 21.26
CA LEU A 47 5.06 17.03 21.00
C LEU A 47 4.14 16.36 22.04
N SER A 48 4.08 16.90 23.25
CA SER A 48 3.21 16.44 24.34
C SER A 48 1.74 16.86 24.19
N HIS A 49 1.42 17.72 23.21
CA HIS A 49 0.06 18.20 23.04
C HIS A 49 -0.85 17.09 22.49
N PRO A 50 -2.03 16.84 23.09
CA PRO A 50 -2.92 15.73 22.72
C PRO A 50 -3.39 15.76 21.26
N SER A 51 -3.37 16.94 20.61
CA SER A 51 -3.66 17.07 19.18
C SER A 51 -2.68 16.32 18.28
N VAL A 52 -1.40 16.22 18.64
CA VAL A 52 -0.37 15.54 17.84
C VAL A 52 -0.67 14.04 17.76
N THR A 53 -0.99 13.42 18.89
CA THR A 53 -1.37 12.00 18.96
C THR A 53 -2.68 11.75 18.22
N LYS A 54 -3.66 12.65 18.33
CA LYS A 54 -4.95 12.54 17.62
C LYS A 54 -4.77 12.57 16.10
N TRP A 55 -3.99 13.52 15.57
CA TRP A 55 -3.74 13.62 14.14
C TRP A 55 -2.87 12.48 13.61
N THR A 56 -1.87 12.03 14.37
CA THR A 56 -1.07 10.84 14.03
C THR A 56 -1.95 9.60 13.95
N GLY A 57 -2.84 9.40 14.93
CA GLY A 57 -3.81 8.30 14.93
C GLY A 57 -4.78 8.35 13.75
N ASN A 58 -5.25 9.55 13.39
CA ASN A 58 -6.13 9.73 12.22
C ASN A 58 -5.44 9.38 10.90
N LEU A 59 -4.15 9.71 10.73
CA LEU A 59 -3.38 9.34 9.54
C LEU A 59 -3.25 7.82 9.41
N LEU A 60 -2.92 7.14 10.51
CA LEU A 60 -2.83 5.67 10.53
C LEU A 60 -4.18 5.02 10.23
N TRP A 61 -5.27 5.58 10.78
CA TRP A 61 -6.62 5.07 10.54
C TRP A 61 -7.05 5.26 9.08
N LEU A 62 -6.72 6.41 8.48
CA LEU A 62 -6.95 6.67 7.06
C LEU A 62 -6.14 5.71 6.18
N SER A 63 -4.87 5.47 6.52
CA SER A 63 -4.02 4.52 5.80
C SER A 63 -4.59 3.09 5.86
N ALA A 64 -5.06 2.66 7.03
CA ALA A 64 -5.71 1.36 7.20
C ALA A 64 -7.03 1.25 6.42
N LEU A 65 -7.83 2.32 6.38
CA LEU A 65 -9.03 2.41 5.56
C LEU A 65 -8.71 2.29 4.07
N CYS A 66 -7.76 3.07 3.58
CA CYS A 66 -7.32 3.02 2.19
C CYS A 66 -6.81 1.61 1.85
N GLY A 67 -5.92 1.03 2.67
CA GLY A 67 -5.43 -0.33 2.48
C GLY A 67 -6.55 -1.38 2.44
N GLY A 68 -7.54 -1.26 3.33
CA GLY A 68 -8.70 -2.14 3.36
C GLY A 68 -9.61 -2.00 2.14
N VAL A 69 -9.95 -0.77 1.73
CA VAL A 69 -10.81 -0.50 0.57
C VAL A 69 -10.11 -0.90 -0.73
N PHE A 70 -8.85 -0.51 -0.93
CA PHE A 70 -8.08 -0.88 -2.12
C PHE A 70 -7.73 -2.37 -2.14
N GLY A 71 -7.54 -3.02 -1.00
CA GLY A 71 -7.37 -4.46 -0.90
C GLY A 71 -8.63 -5.24 -1.30
N LEU A 72 -9.81 -4.79 -0.82
CA LEU A 72 -11.10 -5.36 -1.20
C LEU A 72 -11.43 -5.09 -2.68
N MET A 73 -11.16 -3.88 -3.16
CA MET A 73 -11.33 -3.53 -4.58
C MET A 73 -10.37 -4.31 -5.47
N GLY A 74 -9.11 -4.48 -5.08
CA GLY A 74 -8.12 -5.27 -5.80
C GLY A 74 -8.51 -6.76 -5.85
N GLY A 75 -8.94 -7.33 -4.72
CA GLY A 75 -9.48 -8.68 -4.65
C GLY A 75 -10.70 -8.84 -5.55
N TRP A 76 -11.64 -7.90 -5.49
CA TRP A 76 -12.84 -7.89 -6.34
C TRP A 76 -12.52 -7.68 -7.82
N LEU A 77 -11.53 -6.87 -8.18
CA LEU A 77 -11.12 -6.66 -9.56
C LEU A 77 -10.48 -7.93 -10.13
N THR A 78 -9.70 -8.63 -9.31
CA THR A 78 -9.09 -9.93 -9.65
C THR A 78 -10.16 -11.02 -9.82
N ASP A 79 -11.21 -10.97 -9.01
CA ASP A 79 -12.34 -11.91 -9.05
C ASP A 79 -13.32 -11.62 -10.19
N ARG A 80 -13.59 -10.33 -10.47
CA ARG A 80 -14.55 -9.88 -11.49
C ARG A 80 -13.96 -9.88 -12.91
N LEU A 81 -12.65 -9.73 -13.07
CA LEU A 81 -11.96 -9.84 -14.37
C LEU A 81 -11.58 -11.27 -14.77
N GLY A 82 -11.94 -12.25 -13.92
CA GLY A 82 -11.84 -13.70 -14.12
C GLY A 82 -11.03 -14.17 -15.32
N ARG A 83 -9.76 -14.56 -15.08
CA ARG A 83 -8.76 -15.37 -15.84
C ARG A 83 -8.73 -15.35 -17.39
N LYS A 84 -9.84 -15.20 -18.09
CA LYS A 84 -10.02 -15.22 -19.55
C LYS A 84 -10.00 -13.81 -20.18
N PHE A 85 -10.47 -12.76 -19.48
CA PHE A 85 -10.44 -11.38 -20.01
C PHE A 85 -9.03 -10.76 -19.94
N VAL A 86 -8.26 -11.10 -18.90
CA VAL A 86 -6.86 -10.68 -18.77
C VAL A 86 -5.97 -11.31 -19.86
N MET A 87 -6.33 -12.51 -20.34
CA MET A 87 -5.58 -13.19 -21.41
C MET A 87 -5.91 -12.65 -22.80
N SER A 88 -7.04 -11.94 -22.98
CA SER A 88 -7.44 -11.32 -24.25
C SER A 88 -7.07 -9.84 -24.35
N ALA A 89 -6.89 -9.13 -23.24
CA ALA A 89 -6.33 -7.76 -23.24
C ALA A 89 -4.79 -7.73 -23.38
N ALA A 90 -4.13 -8.89 -23.29
CA ALA A 90 -2.68 -9.05 -23.43
C ALA A 90 -2.23 -9.47 -24.85
N ILE A 91 -3.16 -9.54 -25.81
CA ILE A 91 -2.89 -9.68 -27.25
C ILE A 91 -3.29 -8.39 -27.96
#